data_AF-A0A0B7A4W2-F1
#
_entry.id   AF-A0A0B7A4W2-F1
#
_cell.length_a   1.000
_cell.length_b   1.000
_cell.length_c   1.000
_cell.angle_alpha   90.00
_cell.angle_beta   90.00
_cell.angle_gamma   90.00
#
_symmetry.space_group_name_H-M   'P 1'
#
loop_
_entity.id
_entity.type
_entity.pdbx_description
1 polymer ?
#
loop_
_entity_poly.entity_id
_entity_poly.type
_entity_poly.pdbx_seq_one_letter_code
_entity_poly.pdbx_strand_id
1 'polypeptide(L)'
;MRHGIGYVCRQFVYRLTLKCTKREMGLQAIFQNVANTFNSLSKPKKIILVALVVLGLFYFLGPMIFRMKRSNIVLVDPAEECLAQSLIEFQSRIDSLDAFVSGDFDDAAANKKLAYVGNGNVAAALGSENGMYVRLYRALSQPIKYWPVIETHLTGKIKEASVLDVLSGMAHKVQVTATSTGCVSISTQLYAHRSRPLLMVQDIRIQNPSHVPITVELDQIGSSGWEGVIVEDSSYRLT
;
A
#
# COMPACT_ATOMS: atom_id res chain seq x y z
N MET A 1 -5.78 67.80 1.94
CA MET A 1 -5.83 66.67 2.90
C MET A 1 -4.67 65.71 2.65
N ARG A 2 -3.45 65.97 3.16
CA ARG A 2 -2.27 65.09 2.88
C ARG A 2 -1.25 64.93 4.02
N HIS A 3 -1.57 65.30 5.26
CA HIS A 3 -0.61 65.23 6.38
C HIS A 3 -1.02 64.32 7.56
N GLY A 4 -2.14 63.59 7.48
CA GLY A 4 -2.60 62.73 8.59
C GLY A 4 -1.88 61.37 8.71
N ILE A 5 -1.51 60.74 7.59
CA ILE A 5 -1.04 59.35 7.57
C ILE A 5 0.40 59.22 8.09
N GLY A 6 1.27 60.21 7.85
CA GLY A 6 2.66 60.19 8.33
C GLY A 6 2.80 60.26 9.85
N TYR A 7 1.84 60.90 10.54
CA TYR A 7 1.86 61.05 11.99
C TYR A 7 1.44 59.75 12.72
N VAL A 8 0.48 59.01 12.15
CA VAL A 8 0.01 57.74 12.68
C VAL A 8 1.07 56.64 12.54
N CYS A 9 1.75 56.55 11.39
CA CYS A 9 2.86 55.60 11.21
C CYS A 9 4.03 55.88 12.15
N ARG A 10 4.41 57.14 12.38
CA ARG A 10 5.48 57.48 13.33
C ARG A 10 5.11 57.12 14.77
N GLN A 11 3.87 57.35 15.21
CA GLN A 11 3.43 56.95 16.55
C GLN A 11 3.40 55.42 16.74
N PHE A 12 3.03 54.66 15.71
CA PHE A 12 2.96 53.21 15.80
C PHE A 12 4.35 52.57 15.91
N VAL A 13 5.31 53.05 15.12
CA VAL A 13 6.72 52.60 15.19
C VAL A 13 7.33 52.93 16.55
N TYR A 14 7.08 54.14 17.09
CA TYR A 14 7.59 54.54 18.41
C TYR A 14 7.00 53.71 19.56
N ARG A 15 5.72 53.30 19.46
CA ARG A 15 5.08 52.44 20.46
C ARG A 15 5.58 50.99 20.40
N LEU A 16 5.94 50.49 19.22
CA LEU A 16 6.53 49.16 19.05
C LEU A 16 7.98 49.11 19.59
N THR A 17 8.80 50.12 19.28
CA THR A 17 10.19 50.18 19.78
C THR A 17 10.26 50.34 21.30
N LEU A 18 9.38 51.16 21.89
CA LEU A 18 9.27 51.30 23.35
C LEU A 18 8.78 50.02 24.05
N LYS A 19 7.86 49.26 23.44
CA LYS A 19 7.42 47.97 24.00
C LYS A 19 8.49 46.88 23.91
N CYS A 20 9.30 46.87 22.85
CA CYS A 20 10.44 45.94 22.73
C CYS A 20 11.56 46.25 23.74
N THR A 21 11.99 47.52 23.85
CA THR A 21 13.04 47.91 24.81
C THR A 21 12.61 47.73 26.27
N LYS A 22 11.34 47.96 26.60
CA LYS A 22 10.82 47.69 27.96
C LYS A 22 10.77 46.19 28.30
N ARG A 23 10.61 45.30 27.30
CA ARG A 23 10.68 43.84 27.47
C ARG A 23 12.11 43.35 27.67
N GLU A 24 13.10 43.93 26.99
CA GLU A 24 14.51 43.59 27.17
C GLU A 24 15.03 43.97 28.57
N MET A 25 14.68 45.16 29.08
CA MET A 25 15.06 45.59 30.43
C MET A 25 14.43 44.74 31.54
N GLY A 26 13.17 44.30 31.37
CA GLY A 26 12.52 43.40 32.32
C GLY A 26 13.14 42.01 32.37
N LEU A 27 13.53 41.47 31.20
CA LEU A 27 14.17 40.17 31.09
C LEU A 27 15.55 40.15 31.76
N GLN A 28 16.35 41.20 31.54
CA GLN A 28 17.67 41.35 32.15
C GLN A 28 17.59 41.44 33.68
N ALA A 29 16.63 42.19 34.22
CA ALA A 29 16.40 42.27 35.67
C ALA A 29 15.98 40.91 36.27
N ILE A 30 15.14 40.14 35.56
CA ILE A 30 14.75 38.79 35.97
C ILE A 30 15.97 37.86 35.96
N PHE A 31 16.80 37.89 34.91
CA PHE A 31 18.01 37.08 34.84
C PHE A 31 19.01 37.41 35.94
N GLN A 32 19.20 38.69 36.26
CA GLN A 32 20.06 39.12 37.37
C GLN A 32 19.53 38.64 38.72
N ASN A 33 18.22 38.72 38.96
CA ASN A 33 17.60 38.23 40.19
C ASN A 33 17.71 36.70 40.33
N VAL A 34 17.55 35.96 39.23
CA VAL A 34 17.73 34.50 39.20
C VAL A 34 19.20 34.11 39.41
N ALA A 35 20.14 34.85 38.82
CA ALA A 35 21.57 34.62 39.03
C ALA A 35 21.99 34.89 40.48
N ASN A 36 21.47 35.96 41.09
CA ASN A 36 21.78 36.32 42.48
C ASN A 36 21.21 35.31 43.49
N THR A 37 19.96 34.86 43.28
CA THR A 37 19.36 33.81 44.09
C THR A 37 20.07 32.47 43.89
N PHE A 38 20.41 32.09 42.66
CA PHE A 38 21.22 30.88 42.40
C PHE A 38 22.60 30.96 43.07
N ASN A 39 23.22 32.15 43.12
CA ASN A 39 24.51 32.35 43.77
C ASN A 39 24.45 32.22 45.30
N SER A 40 23.31 32.51 45.93
CA SER A 40 23.12 32.41 47.38
C SER A 40 22.87 30.99 47.90
N LEU A 41 22.64 30.01 47.03
CA LEU A 41 22.44 28.62 47.43
C LEU A 41 23.76 27.93 47.84
N SER A 42 23.70 26.93 48.72
CA SER A 42 24.88 26.12 49.05
C SER A 42 25.28 25.19 47.89
N LYS A 43 26.58 24.88 47.76
CA LYS A 43 27.15 24.05 46.68
C LYS A 43 26.35 22.77 46.32
N PRO A 44 25.91 21.92 47.28
CA PRO A 44 25.15 20.71 46.94
C PRO A 44 23.75 21.02 46.38
N LYS A 45 23.08 22.08 46.85
CA LYS A 45 21.76 22.48 46.37
C LYS A 45 21.82 23.04 44.95
N LYS A 46 22.92 23.73 44.58
CA LYS A 46 23.15 24.19 43.20
C LYS A 46 23.28 23.02 42.22
N ILE A 47 24.01 21.97 42.61
CA ILE A 47 24.23 20.78 41.77
C ILE A 47 22.90 20.06 41.51
N ILE A 48 22.07 19.87 42.54
CA ILE A 48 20.75 19.23 42.40
C ILE A 48 19.82 20.04 41.49
N LEU A 49 19.81 21.38 41.64
CA LEU A 49 18.95 22.25 40.85
C LEU A 49 19.37 22.24 39.37
N VAL A 50 20.68 22.31 39.09
CA VAL A 50 21.21 22.20 37.72
C VAL A 50 20.87 20.83 37.13
N ALA A 51 21.04 19.75 37.90
CA ALA A 51 20.70 18.40 37.45
C ALA A 51 19.21 18.27 37.08
N LEU A 52 18.31 18.81 37.90
CA LEU A 52 16.86 18.82 37.61
C LEU A 52 16.51 19.62 36.35
N VAL A 53 17.13 20.79 36.15
CA VAL A 53 16.92 21.60 34.94
C VAL A 53 17.41 20.86 33.70
N VAL A 54 18.59 20.24 33.77
CA VAL A 54 19.15 19.45 32.67
C VAL A 54 18.26 18.25 32.35
N LEU A 55 17.77 17.53 33.37
CA LEU A 55 16.91 16.35 33.19
C LEU A 55 15.54 16.73 32.62
N GLY A 56 14.96 17.84 33.07
CA GLY A 56 13.72 18.40 32.49
C GLY A 56 13.92 18.85 31.03
N LEU A 57 15.08 19.41 30.70
CA LEU A 57 15.45 19.82 29.35
C LEU A 57 15.60 18.59 28.44
N PHE A 58 16.25 17.52 28.89
CA PHE A 58 16.31 16.24 28.16
C PHE A 58 14.93 15.58 28.00
N TYR A 59 14.07 15.62 29.01
CA TYR A 59 12.71 15.10 28.91
C TYR A 59 11.89 15.85 27.86
N PHE A 60 12.05 17.18 27.77
CA PHE A 60 11.29 18.00 26.83
C PHE A 60 11.87 18.00 25.41
N LEU A 61 13.20 18.04 25.25
CA LEU A 61 13.88 18.09 23.95
C LEU A 61 14.23 16.71 23.38
N GLY A 62 14.34 15.67 24.21
CA GLY A 62 14.59 14.30 23.79
C GLY A 62 13.61 13.84 22.70
N PRO A 63 12.29 13.97 22.90
CA PRO A 63 11.31 13.60 21.90
C PRO A 63 11.47 14.34 20.55
N MET A 64 11.94 15.59 20.54
CA MET A 64 12.20 16.31 19.29
C MET A 64 13.39 15.72 18.53
N ILE A 65 14.49 15.42 19.21
CA ILE A 65 15.70 14.88 18.58
C ILE A 65 15.43 13.46 18.05
N PHE A 66 14.69 12.64 18.80
CA PHE A 66 14.30 11.30 18.36
C PHE A 66 13.21 11.31 17.27
N ARG A 67 12.33 12.32 17.24
CA ARG A 67 11.38 12.52 16.12
C ARG A 67 12.08 12.93 14.83
N MET A 68 13.12 13.75 14.89
CA MET A 68 13.88 14.20 13.72
C MET A 68 14.56 13.04 12.98
N LYS A 69 15.03 12.03 13.71
CA LYS A 69 15.62 10.81 13.11
C LYS A 69 14.60 9.86 12.50
N ARG A 70 13.30 10.07 12.72
CA ARG A 70 12.23 9.15 12.29
C ARG A 70 11.41 9.67 11.11
N SER A 71 11.85 10.73 10.44
CA SER A 71 11.32 11.06 9.12
C SER A 71 11.96 10.13 8.07
N ASN A 72 11.61 8.85 8.11
CA ASN A 72 11.69 8.05 6.90
C ASN A 72 10.71 8.71 5.94
N ILE A 73 11.22 9.38 4.90
CA ILE A 73 10.39 9.78 3.77
C ILE A 73 9.86 8.45 3.21
N VAL A 74 8.58 8.17 3.44
CA VAL A 74 7.92 7.00 2.85
C VAL A 74 7.86 7.30 1.35
N LEU A 75 8.86 6.81 0.62
CA LEU A 75 8.87 6.86 -0.82
C LEU A 75 7.90 5.77 -1.29
N VAL A 76 6.60 6.12 -1.36
CA VAL A 76 5.57 5.19 -1.83
C VAL A 76 5.93 4.80 -3.26
N ASP A 77 6.04 3.50 -3.51
CA ASP A 77 6.28 2.98 -4.84
C ASP A 77 5.06 3.29 -5.72
N PRO A 78 5.19 3.97 -6.87
CA PRO A 78 4.03 4.29 -7.71
C PRO A 78 3.24 3.04 -8.13
N ALA A 79 3.90 1.87 -8.22
CA ALA A 79 3.22 0.61 -8.49
C ALA A 79 2.29 0.15 -7.36
N GLU A 80 2.60 0.50 -6.10
CA GLU A 80 1.76 0.20 -4.94
C GLU A 80 0.50 1.05 -4.94
N GLU A 81 0.60 2.33 -5.30
CA GLU A 81 -0.56 3.20 -5.48
C GLU A 81 -1.49 2.70 -6.60
N CYS A 82 -0.91 2.27 -7.74
CA CYS A 82 -1.67 1.66 -8.83
C CYS A 82 -2.41 0.37 -8.39
N LEU A 83 -1.76 -0.45 -7.56
CA LEU A 83 -2.35 -1.68 -7.04
C LEU A 83 -3.50 -1.36 -6.10
N ALA A 84 -3.28 -0.43 -5.17
CA ALA A 84 -4.30 0.04 -4.24
C ALA A 84 -5.53 0.57 -4.98
N GLN A 85 -5.34 1.38 -6.02
CA GLN A 85 -6.43 1.90 -6.85
C GLN A 85 -7.23 0.78 -7.52
N SER A 86 -6.56 -0.26 -8.01
CA SER A 86 -7.23 -1.40 -8.65
C SER A 86 -8.01 -2.25 -7.64
N LEU A 87 -7.59 -2.28 -6.38
CA LEU A 87 -8.25 -3.03 -5.31
C LEU A 87 -9.45 -2.31 -4.69
N ILE A 88 -9.67 -1.02 -4.99
CA ILE A 88 -10.79 -0.24 -4.46
C ILE A 88 -12.14 -0.91 -4.72
N GLU A 89 -12.31 -1.58 -5.86
CA GLU A 89 -13.57 -2.28 -6.19
C GLU A 89 -13.91 -3.42 -5.22
N PHE A 90 -12.88 -4.02 -4.61
CA PHE A 90 -13.04 -5.11 -3.64
C PHE A 90 -13.13 -4.62 -2.19
N GLN A 91 -12.81 -3.35 -1.92
CA GLN A 91 -12.72 -2.81 -0.56
C GLN A 91 -13.99 -3.08 0.26
N SER A 92 -15.16 -2.82 -0.31
CA SER A 92 -16.44 -3.06 0.37
C SER A 92 -16.64 -4.52 0.79
N ARG A 93 -16.13 -5.48 0.00
CA ARG A 93 -16.23 -6.93 0.29
C ARG A 93 -15.18 -7.39 1.28
N ILE A 94 -14.02 -6.74 1.29
CA ILE A 94 -12.98 -6.96 2.29
C ILE A 94 -13.47 -6.48 3.65
N ASP A 95 -14.10 -5.29 3.69
CA ASP A 95 -14.66 -4.72 4.90
C ASP A 95 -15.79 -5.58 5.49
N SER A 96 -16.57 -6.26 4.64
CA SER A 96 -17.60 -7.22 5.05
C SER A 96 -17.06 -8.64 5.34
N LEU A 97 -15.75 -8.87 5.20
CA LEU A 97 -15.10 -10.18 5.35
C LEU A 97 -15.58 -11.25 4.35
N ASP A 98 -16.13 -10.83 3.21
CA ASP A 98 -16.55 -11.71 2.10
C ASP A 98 -15.42 -11.97 1.10
N ALA A 99 -14.36 -11.16 1.14
CA ALA A 99 -13.20 -11.29 0.26
C ALA A 99 -11.88 -11.34 1.04
N PHE A 100 -10.97 -12.21 0.62
CA PHE A 100 -9.64 -12.33 1.17
C PHE A 100 -8.60 -11.88 0.15
N VAL A 101 -7.71 -10.97 0.56
CA VAL A 101 -6.61 -10.49 -0.28
C VAL A 101 -5.29 -11.08 0.17
N SER A 102 -4.49 -11.53 -0.78
CA SER A 102 -3.10 -11.94 -0.63
C SER A 102 -2.27 -11.30 -1.75
N GLY A 103 -1.03 -10.89 -1.51
CA GLY A 103 -0.24 -10.21 -2.53
C GLY A 103 1.11 -9.72 -2.05
N ASP A 104 1.81 -9.00 -2.91
CA ASP A 104 3.15 -8.44 -2.67
C ASP A 104 3.09 -7.13 -1.83
N PHE A 105 2.43 -7.23 -0.68
CA PHE A 105 2.46 -6.23 0.37
C PHE A 105 3.73 -6.43 1.21
N ASP A 106 4.36 -5.34 1.64
CA ASP A 106 5.71 -5.29 2.25
C ASP A 106 5.92 -6.21 3.48
N ASP A 107 4.84 -6.78 4.05
CA ASP A 107 4.86 -7.66 5.22
C ASP A 107 4.69 -9.17 4.93
N ALA A 108 4.50 -9.60 3.67
CA ALA A 108 3.81 -10.87 3.37
C ALA A 108 4.58 -11.95 2.58
N ALA A 109 5.92 -11.89 2.49
CA ALA A 109 6.70 -12.98 1.87
C ALA A 109 6.44 -14.36 2.52
N ALA A 110 5.90 -14.40 3.75
CA ALA A 110 5.70 -15.63 4.49
C ALA A 110 4.46 -16.46 4.10
N ASN A 111 3.42 -15.92 3.44
CA ASN A 111 2.22 -16.70 3.13
C ASN A 111 1.43 -16.15 1.92
N LYS A 112 1.98 -16.28 0.71
CA LYS A 112 1.21 -16.07 -0.53
C LYS A 112 0.13 -17.16 -0.65
N LYS A 113 -1.06 -16.87 -0.14
CA LYS A 113 -2.21 -17.79 -0.25
C LYS A 113 -2.72 -17.78 -1.68
N LEU A 114 -2.76 -18.95 -2.31
CA LEU A 114 -3.32 -19.13 -3.64
C LEU A 114 -4.84 -19.05 -3.57
N ALA A 115 -5.44 -18.29 -4.49
CA ALA A 115 -6.89 -18.21 -4.62
C ALA A 115 -7.39 -19.47 -5.36
N TYR A 116 -8.15 -20.30 -4.66
CA TYR A 116 -8.65 -21.59 -5.18
C TYR A 116 -10.14 -21.51 -5.49
N VAL A 117 -10.54 -21.99 -6.67
CA VAL A 117 -11.95 -22.01 -7.09
C VAL A 117 -12.34 -23.35 -7.65
N GLY A 118 -13.55 -23.80 -7.30
CA GLY A 118 -14.09 -25.08 -7.76
C GLY A 118 -15.59 -25.21 -7.57
N ASN A 119 -16.20 -26.11 -8.34
CA ASN A 119 -17.63 -26.42 -8.28
C ASN A 119 -17.93 -27.84 -7.74
N GLY A 120 -16.91 -28.48 -7.16
CA GLY A 120 -16.98 -29.86 -6.66
C GLY A 120 -16.76 -30.95 -7.71
N ASN A 121 -16.69 -30.61 -9.00
CA ASN A 121 -16.32 -31.52 -10.10
C ASN A 121 -14.96 -31.18 -10.71
N VAL A 122 -14.69 -29.88 -10.85
CA VAL A 122 -13.40 -29.33 -11.29
C VAL A 122 -12.98 -28.20 -10.36
N ALA A 123 -11.67 -28.00 -10.23
CA ALA A 123 -11.10 -26.82 -9.58
C ALA A 123 -9.70 -26.52 -10.08
N ALA A 124 -9.33 -25.25 -9.96
CA ALA A 124 -7.99 -24.78 -10.22
C ALA A 124 -7.64 -23.67 -9.22
N ALA A 125 -6.34 -23.52 -8.98
CA ALA A 125 -5.78 -22.42 -8.21
C ALA A 125 -5.23 -21.36 -9.17
N LEU A 126 -5.49 -20.10 -8.88
CA LEU A 126 -4.93 -18.98 -9.62
C LEU A 126 -3.49 -18.71 -9.12
N GLY A 127 -2.52 -18.70 -10.04
CA GLY A 127 -1.10 -18.51 -9.73
C GLY A 127 -0.42 -19.75 -9.12
N SER A 128 -0.98 -20.94 -9.35
CA SER A 128 -0.36 -22.20 -8.97
C SER A 128 0.24 -22.89 -10.18
N GLU A 129 1.46 -23.42 -10.02
CA GLU A 129 2.07 -24.34 -10.98
C GLU A 129 1.38 -25.72 -10.99
N ASN A 130 0.41 -25.95 -10.10
CA ASN A 130 -0.34 -27.19 -10.08
C ASN A 130 -1.42 -27.17 -11.17
N GLY A 131 -1.62 -28.33 -11.81
CA GLY A 131 -2.67 -28.51 -12.80
C GLY A 131 -4.08 -28.43 -12.20
N MET A 132 -5.07 -28.65 -13.06
CA MET A 132 -6.46 -28.75 -12.63
C MET A 132 -6.68 -29.99 -11.76
N TYR A 133 -7.63 -29.89 -10.83
CA TYR A 133 -8.11 -31.00 -10.01
C TYR A 133 -9.49 -31.42 -10.49
N VAL A 134 -9.69 -32.72 -10.63
CA VAL A 134 -10.99 -33.32 -10.94
C VAL A 134 -11.48 -34.16 -9.78
N ARG A 135 -12.80 -34.31 -9.71
CA ARG A 135 -13.44 -35.12 -8.68
C ARG A 135 -13.12 -36.59 -8.89
N LEU A 136 -12.60 -37.21 -7.82
CA LEU A 136 -12.48 -38.65 -7.72
C LEU A 136 -13.30 -39.11 -6.51
N TYR A 137 -14.33 -39.91 -6.77
CA TYR A 137 -15.31 -40.35 -5.78
C TYR A 137 -16.07 -39.18 -5.09
N ARG A 138 -15.69 -38.83 -3.85
CA ARG A 138 -16.35 -37.83 -3.00
C ARG A 138 -15.52 -36.56 -2.81
N ALA A 139 -14.25 -36.57 -3.22
CA ALA A 139 -13.34 -35.45 -3.01
C ALA A 139 -12.73 -34.99 -4.33
N LEU A 140 -12.34 -33.72 -4.36
CA LEU A 140 -11.65 -33.13 -5.49
C LEU A 140 -10.13 -33.31 -5.31
N SER A 141 -9.69 -34.55 -5.48
CA SER A 141 -8.35 -34.99 -5.06
C SER A 141 -7.47 -35.49 -6.20
N GLN A 142 -8.01 -35.66 -7.42
CA GLN A 142 -7.22 -36.17 -8.54
C GLN A 142 -6.62 -34.99 -9.32
N PRO A 143 -5.30 -34.73 -9.20
CA PRO A 143 -4.64 -33.82 -10.11
C PRO A 143 -4.61 -34.44 -11.51
N ILE A 144 -4.86 -33.60 -12.52
CA ILE A 144 -4.65 -33.94 -13.93
C ILE A 144 -3.50 -33.10 -14.45
N LYS A 145 -2.64 -33.68 -15.31
CA LYS A 145 -1.54 -32.95 -15.95
C LYS A 145 -2.05 -32.08 -17.10
N TYR A 146 -2.97 -31.19 -16.77
CA TYR A 146 -3.57 -30.23 -17.66
C TYR A 146 -3.71 -28.92 -16.91
N TRP A 147 -3.17 -27.86 -17.49
CA TRP A 147 -3.04 -26.53 -16.91
C TRP A 147 -3.88 -25.55 -17.74
N PRO A 148 -5.18 -25.41 -17.42
CA PRO A 148 -6.08 -24.57 -18.21
C PRO A 148 -5.85 -23.08 -17.98
N VAL A 149 -5.32 -22.71 -16.82
CA VAL A 149 -5.17 -21.32 -16.39
C VAL A 149 -4.07 -20.66 -17.20
N ILE A 150 -4.43 -19.62 -17.95
CA ILE A 150 -3.51 -18.77 -18.68
C ILE A 150 -2.80 -17.86 -17.67
N GLU A 151 -1.48 -17.85 -17.72
CA GLU A 151 -0.65 -16.94 -16.95
C GLU A 151 -0.33 -15.69 -17.77
N THR A 152 -0.31 -14.55 -17.08
CA THR A 152 -0.02 -13.26 -17.70
C THR A 152 1.31 -12.73 -17.16
N HIS A 153 2.20 -12.35 -18.08
CA HIS A 153 3.48 -11.76 -17.78
C HIS A 153 3.54 -10.34 -18.33
N LEU A 154 3.89 -9.42 -17.44
CA LEU A 154 4.17 -8.02 -17.76
C LEU A 154 5.68 -7.79 -17.74
N THR A 155 6.13 -6.75 -18.42
CA THR A 155 7.52 -6.29 -18.35
C THR A 155 7.65 -5.14 -17.35
N GLY A 156 8.73 -5.11 -16.56
CA GLY A 156 9.04 -4.04 -15.62
C GLY A 156 8.85 -4.40 -14.14
N LYS A 157 8.62 -3.37 -13.30
CA LYS A 157 8.41 -3.53 -11.86
C LYS A 157 6.93 -3.80 -11.59
N ILE A 158 6.61 -5.08 -11.41
CA ILE A 158 5.24 -5.56 -11.25
C ILE A 158 4.90 -5.66 -9.77
N LYS A 159 3.68 -5.24 -9.43
CA LYS A 159 3.05 -5.56 -8.15
C LYS A 159 1.80 -6.38 -8.43
N GLU A 160 1.58 -7.43 -7.65
CA GLU A 160 0.42 -8.28 -7.82
C GLU A 160 -0.31 -8.57 -6.51
N ALA A 161 -1.62 -8.74 -6.63
CA ALA A 161 -2.48 -9.22 -5.57
C ALA A 161 -3.50 -10.21 -6.14
N SER A 162 -3.81 -11.22 -5.36
CA SER A 162 -4.94 -12.12 -5.56
C SER A 162 -6.03 -11.84 -4.54
N VAL A 163 -7.27 -11.80 -5.02
CA VAL A 163 -8.47 -11.63 -4.20
C VAL A 163 -9.33 -12.88 -4.38
N LEU A 164 -9.67 -13.55 -3.28
CA LEU A 164 -10.66 -14.63 -3.27
C LEU A 164 -11.98 -14.07 -2.76
N ASP A 165 -12.96 -13.91 -3.64
CA ASP A 165 -14.32 -13.52 -3.29
C ASP A 165 -15.15 -14.78 -2.99
N VAL A 166 -15.41 -15.00 -1.70
CA VAL A 166 -16.06 -16.23 -1.20
C VAL A 166 -17.55 -16.24 -1.56
N LEU A 167 -18.20 -15.08 -1.51
CA LEU A 167 -19.64 -14.97 -1.74
C LEU A 167 -20.01 -15.30 -3.19
N SER A 168 -19.24 -14.75 -4.14
CA SER A 168 -19.41 -15.07 -5.56
C SER A 168 -18.78 -16.42 -5.94
N GLY A 169 -17.74 -16.84 -5.23
CA GLY A 169 -16.96 -18.04 -5.56
C GLY A 169 -16.00 -17.81 -6.72
N MET A 170 -15.43 -16.60 -6.81
CA MET A 170 -14.55 -16.17 -7.89
C MET A 170 -13.18 -15.80 -7.33
N ALA A 171 -12.13 -16.14 -8.07
CA ALA A 171 -10.77 -15.72 -7.79
C ALA A 171 -10.37 -14.62 -8.77
N HIS A 172 -9.81 -13.55 -8.25
CA HIS A 172 -9.28 -12.44 -9.04
C HIS A 172 -7.77 -12.35 -8.81
N LYS A 173 -7.00 -12.09 -9.86
CA LYS A 173 -5.59 -11.73 -9.81
C LYS A 173 -5.44 -10.42 -10.52
N VAL A 174 -4.92 -9.43 -9.81
CA VAL A 174 -4.63 -8.10 -10.32
C VAL A 174 -3.12 -7.95 -10.37
N GLN A 175 -2.59 -7.69 -11.55
CA GLN A 175 -1.19 -7.35 -11.77
C GLN A 175 -1.11 -5.93 -12.30
N VAL A 176 -0.25 -5.11 -11.71
CA VAL A 176 -0.06 -3.73 -12.14
C VAL A 176 1.40 -3.43 -12.37
N THR A 177 1.66 -2.53 -13.31
CA THR A 177 2.97 -1.92 -13.53
C THR A 177 2.80 -0.42 -13.68
N ALA A 178 3.64 0.34 -12.96
CA ALA A 178 3.64 1.79 -13.04
C ALA A 178 4.49 2.24 -14.23
N THR A 179 3.88 3.02 -15.12
CA THR A 179 4.56 3.70 -16.22
C THR A 179 4.68 5.19 -15.91
N SER A 180 5.60 5.89 -16.56
CA SER A 180 5.81 7.35 -16.38
C SER A 180 4.56 8.22 -16.61
N THR A 181 3.56 7.69 -17.34
CA THR A 181 2.34 8.42 -17.75
C THR A 181 1.05 7.79 -17.21
N GLY A 182 1.10 6.70 -16.45
CA GLY A 182 -0.09 6.06 -15.91
C GLY A 182 0.13 4.63 -15.38
N CYS A 183 -0.95 4.04 -14.87
CA CYS A 183 -0.98 2.69 -14.33
C CYS A 183 -1.53 1.72 -15.36
N VAL A 184 -0.77 0.69 -15.70
CA VAL A 184 -1.26 -0.42 -16.52
C VAL A 184 -1.70 -1.54 -15.58
N SER A 185 -2.91 -2.06 -15.80
CA SER A 185 -3.46 -3.13 -14.99
C SER A 185 -3.93 -4.31 -15.85
N ILE A 186 -3.69 -5.51 -15.34
CA ILE A 186 -4.23 -6.76 -15.84
C ILE A 186 -5.07 -7.35 -14.71
N SER A 187 -6.34 -7.58 -15.01
CA SER A 187 -7.29 -8.22 -14.11
C SER A 187 -7.68 -9.56 -14.70
N THR A 188 -7.34 -10.63 -13.98
CA THR A 188 -7.67 -12.01 -14.35
C THR A 188 -8.69 -12.53 -13.37
N GLN A 189 -9.85 -12.94 -13.85
CA GLN A 189 -10.90 -13.56 -13.06
C GLN A 189 -11.00 -15.04 -13.44
N LEU A 190 -11.13 -15.91 -12.45
CA LEU A 190 -11.28 -17.35 -12.63
C LEU A 190 -12.45 -17.84 -11.79
N TYR A 191 -13.36 -18.62 -12.40
CA TYR A 191 -14.44 -19.28 -11.68
C TYR A 191 -14.83 -20.60 -12.33
N ALA A 192 -15.33 -21.53 -11.52
CA ALA A 192 -15.93 -22.76 -11.99
C ALA A 192 -17.46 -22.58 -12.10
N HIS A 193 -18.03 -22.90 -13.26
CA HIS A 193 -19.46 -22.68 -13.49
C HIS A 193 -20.30 -23.59 -12.59
N ARG A 194 -21.28 -23.02 -11.87
CA ARG A 194 -22.08 -23.78 -10.89
C ARG A 194 -23.02 -24.80 -11.55
N SER A 195 -23.67 -24.45 -12.66
CA SER A 195 -24.62 -25.35 -13.34
C SER A 195 -24.01 -26.19 -14.46
N ARG A 196 -22.76 -25.92 -14.85
CA ARG A 196 -22.05 -26.64 -15.93
C ARG A 196 -20.82 -27.31 -15.29
N PRO A 197 -20.91 -28.58 -14.88
CA PRO A 197 -19.95 -29.19 -13.97
C PRO A 197 -18.53 -29.27 -14.52
N LEU A 198 -18.37 -29.30 -15.84
CA LEU A 198 -17.09 -29.42 -16.54
C LEU A 198 -16.61 -28.10 -17.16
N LEU A 199 -17.25 -26.98 -16.82
CA LEU A 199 -16.90 -25.68 -17.38
C LEU A 199 -16.17 -24.83 -16.34
N MET A 200 -14.96 -24.41 -16.71
CA MET A 200 -14.19 -23.41 -16.02
C MET A 200 -14.02 -22.21 -16.96
N VAL A 201 -14.15 -21.01 -16.42
CA VAL A 201 -14.08 -19.78 -17.22
C VAL A 201 -13.02 -18.89 -16.61
N GLN A 202 -12.13 -18.39 -17.48
CA GLN A 202 -11.13 -17.41 -17.15
C GLN A 202 -11.34 -16.18 -18.03
N ASP A 203 -11.53 -15.03 -17.40
CA ASP A 203 -11.66 -13.74 -18.07
C ASP A 203 -10.41 -12.90 -17.78
N ILE A 204 -9.70 -12.48 -18.83
CA ILE A 204 -8.51 -11.63 -18.71
C ILE A 204 -8.83 -10.27 -19.32
N ARG A 205 -8.76 -9.23 -18.50
CA ARG A 205 -8.99 -7.85 -18.92
C ARG A 205 -7.74 -7.02 -18.70
N ILE A 206 -7.19 -6.52 -19.80
CA ILE A 206 -6.00 -5.68 -19.85
C ILE A 206 -6.44 -4.24 -20.07
N GLN A 207 -5.95 -3.32 -19.23
CA GLN A 207 -6.22 -1.90 -19.35
C GLN A 207 -4.89 -1.14 -19.42
N ASN A 208 -4.66 -0.46 -20.56
CA ASN A 208 -3.54 0.45 -20.73
C ASN A 208 -4.05 1.88 -20.95
N PRO A 209 -4.16 2.69 -19.88
CA PRO A 209 -4.50 4.10 -19.99
C PRO A 209 -3.28 4.97 -20.39
N SER A 210 -2.08 4.39 -20.48
CA SER A 210 -0.87 5.13 -20.81
C SER A 210 -0.73 5.34 -22.33
N HIS A 211 0.12 6.29 -22.71
CA HIS A 211 0.46 6.54 -24.12
C HIS A 211 1.62 5.65 -24.62
N VAL A 212 2.14 4.77 -23.76
CA VAL A 212 3.28 3.91 -24.06
C VAL A 212 2.76 2.52 -24.42
N PRO A 213 3.24 1.93 -25.54
CA PRO A 213 2.90 0.55 -25.86
C PRO A 213 3.49 -0.39 -24.80
N ILE A 214 2.70 -1.37 -24.39
CA ILE A 214 3.11 -2.43 -23.48
C ILE A 214 3.05 -3.76 -24.21
N THR A 215 3.97 -4.65 -23.87
CA THR A 215 3.91 -6.05 -24.27
C THR A 215 3.38 -6.85 -23.09
N VAL A 216 2.29 -7.58 -23.34
CA VAL A 216 1.72 -8.55 -22.40
C VAL A 216 1.90 -9.92 -23.02
N GLU A 217 2.59 -10.80 -22.31
CA GLU A 217 2.76 -12.18 -22.72
C GLU A 217 1.69 -13.02 -22.01
N LEU A 218 0.97 -13.83 -22.79
CA LEU A 218 -0.01 -14.78 -22.30
C LEU A 218 0.59 -16.17 -22.53
N ASP A 219 0.80 -16.91 -21.44
CA ASP A 219 1.33 -18.26 -21.49
C ASP A 219 0.28 -19.28 -21.02
N GLN A 220 0.19 -20.40 -21.72
CA GLN A 220 -0.68 -21.51 -21.38
C GLN A 220 0.05 -22.82 -21.65
N ILE A 221 0.30 -23.57 -20.58
CA ILE A 221 0.93 -24.89 -20.68
C ILE A 221 -0.03 -25.90 -21.36
N GLY A 222 -1.34 -25.82 -21.07
CA GLY A 222 -2.33 -26.71 -21.66
C GLY A 222 -2.12 -28.18 -21.25
N SER A 223 -2.06 -29.10 -22.21
CA SER A 223 -1.77 -30.52 -21.95
C SER A 223 -0.28 -30.81 -22.08
N SER A 224 0.36 -31.27 -21.00
CA SER A 224 1.76 -31.69 -21.03
C SER A 224 1.93 -33.10 -20.46
N GLY A 225 2.67 -33.94 -21.19
CA GLY A 225 2.99 -35.31 -20.75
C GLY A 225 1.81 -36.29 -20.71
N TRP A 226 0.80 -36.10 -21.57
CA TRP A 226 -0.26 -37.07 -21.83
C TRP A 226 -0.03 -37.77 -23.18
N GLU A 227 0.06 -39.09 -23.18
CA GLU A 227 0.10 -39.89 -24.43
C GLU A 227 -1.31 -40.01 -25.02
N GLY A 228 -1.45 -39.78 -26.33
CA GLY A 228 -2.73 -39.93 -27.05
C GLY A 228 -3.72 -38.78 -26.91
N VAL A 229 -3.30 -37.59 -26.44
CA VAL A 229 -4.16 -36.40 -26.41
C VAL A 229 -4.30 -35.78 -27.78
N ILE A 230 -5.54 -35.51 -28.16
CA ILE A 230 -5.91 -34.72 -29.35
C ILE A 230 -6.34 -33.35 -28.82
N VAL A 231 -5.59 -32.31 -29.19
CA VAL A 231 -5.97 -30.92 -28.94
C VAL A 231 -6.73 -30.43 -30.17
N GLU A 232 -7.97 -29.98 -29.99
CA GLU A 232 -8.79 -29.41 -31.06
C GLU A 232 -9.09 -27.95 -30.75
N ASP A 233 -8.51 -27.05 -31.54
CA ASP A 233 -8.72 -25.62 -31.41
C ASP A 233 -9.96 -25.20 -32.22
N SER A 234 -10.98 -24.69 -31.53
CA SER A 234 -12.16 -24.10 -32.17
C SER A 234 -12.26 -22.63 -31.83
N SER A 235 -12.30 -21.78 -32.85
CA SER A 235 -12.56 -20.35 -32.70
C SER A 235 -13.97 -20.03 -33.17
N TYR A 236 -14.75 -19.36 -32.32
CA TYR A 236 -16.11 -18.95 -32.63
C TYR A 236 -16.11 -17.43 -32.86
N ARG A 237 -16.54 -16.99 -34.03
CA ARG A 237 -16.85 -15.57 -34.27
C ARG A 237 -18.25 -15.30 -33.76
N LEU A 238 -18.38 -14.39 -32.80
CA LEU A 238 -19.67 -13.81 -32.44
C LEU A 238 -20.11 -12.94 -33.63
N THR A 239 -21.08 -13.43 -34.40
CA THR A 239 -21.79 -12.67 -35.44
C THR A 239 -22.83 -11.75 -34.83
#